data_AF-A0A969E9G7-F1
#
_entry.id   AF-A0A969E9G7-F1
#
_cell.length_a   1.000
_cell.length_b   1.000
_cell.length_c   1.000
_cell.angle_alpha   90.00
_cell.angle_beta   90.00
_cell.angle_gamma   90.00
#
_symmetry.space_group_name_H-M   'P 1'
#
loop_
_entity.id
_entity.type
_entity.pdbx_description
1 polymer ?
#
loop_
_entity_poly.entity_id
_entity_poly.type
_entity_poly.pdbx_seq_one_letter_code
_entity_poly.pdbx_strand_id
1 'polypeptide(L)'
;MSILLDLSPELESQLSTEASRLSLSLPEYILRILSVRQVLSNPPKTGAELVDYWQSTGVISSRSDITDSQTYARKLRHEAETRHRA
;
A
#
# COMPACT_ATOMS: atom_id res chain seq x y z
N MET A 1 21.39 10.66 -15.34
CA MET A 1 21.12 11.77 -14.41
C MET A 1 21.19 11.21 -13.00
N SER A 2 21.90 11.85 -12.08
CA SER A 2 22.03 11.42 -10.68
C SER A 2 21.15 12.28 -9.78
N ILE A 3 20.44 11.66 -8.85
CA ILE A 3 19.63 12.33 -7.83
C ILE A 3 20.19 11.88 -6.48
N LEU A 4 20.52 12.84 -5.61
CA LEU A 4 20.89 12.58 -4.22
C LEU A 4 19.63 12.68 -3.37
N LEU A 5 19.39 11.67 -2.55
CA LEU A 5 18.24 11.57 -1.64
C LEU A 5 18.79 11.43 -0.23
N ASP A 6 18.56 12.44 0.60
CA ASP A 6 18.84 12.35 2.02
C ASP A 6 17.70 11.59 2.70
N LEU A 7 17.98 10.37 3.15
CA LEU A 7 17.04 9.52 3.87
C LEU A 7 17.37 9.55 5.36
N SER A 8 16.34 9.45 6.21
CA SER A 8 16.60 9.16 7.62
C SER A 8 17.14 7.73 7.75
N PRO A 9 17.98 7.45 8.77
CA PRO A 9 18.52 6.10 8.98
C PRO A 9 17.44 5.03 9.13
N GLU A 10 16.31 5.37 9.76
CA GLU A 10 15.18 4.46 9.93
C GLU A 10 14.56 4.09 8.59
N LEU A 11 14.39 5.08 7.70
CA LEU A 11 13.77 4.87 6.39
C LEU A 11 14.67 4.05 5.48
N GLU A 12 15.98 4.30 5.49
CA GLU A 12 16.95 3.51 4.74
C GLU A 12 16.92 2.03 5.17
N SER A 13 16.83 1.77 6.48
CA SER A 13 16.75 0.41 7.02
C SER A 13 15.46 -0.32 6.59
N GLN A 14 14.32 0.38 6.63
CA GLN A 14 13.04 -0.16 6.17
C GLN A 14 13.08 -0.54 4.69
N LEU A 15 13.56 0.37 3.83
CA LEU A 15 13.66 0.15 2.38
C LEU A 15 14.63 -0.99 2.05
N SER A 16 15.74 -1.09 2.79
CA SER A 16 16.72 -2.18 2.62
C SER A 16 16.15 -3.54 3.00
N THR A 17 15.33 -3.59 4.06
CA THR A 17 14.63 -4.81 4.48
C THR A 17 13.62 -5.26 3.44
N GLU A 18 12.83 -4.33 2.90
CA GLU A 18 11.88 -4.62 1.83
C GLU A 18 12.57 -5.09 0.55
N ALA A 19 13.67 -4.45 0.16
CA ALA A 19 14.48 -4.84 -0.98
C ALA A 19 14.99 -6.29 -0.83
N SER A 20 15.53 -6.62 0.36
CA SER A 20 16.02 -7.97 0.68
C SER A 20 14.91 -9.02 0.58
N ARG A 21 13.70 -8.70 1.04
CA ARG A 21 12.54 -9.59 0.96
C ARG A 21 12.12 -9.90 -0.48
N LEU A 22 12.44 -9.00 -1.41
CA LEU A 22 12.20 -9.16 -2.85
C LEU A 22 13.43 -9.66 -3.61
N SER A 23 14.52 -10.00 -2.92
CA SER A 23 15.81 -10.37 -3.51
C SER A 23 16.36 -9.30 -4.47
N LEU A 24 16.16 -8.03 -4.14
CA LEU A 24 16.66 -6.87 -4.85
C LEU A 24 17.72 -6.15 -4.02
N SER A 25 18.68 -5.50 -4.67
CA SER A 25 19.53 -4.51 -4.02
C SER A 25 18.72 -3.24 -3.68
N LEU A 26 19.18 -2.47 -2.69
CA LEU A 26 18.53 -1.20 -2.33
C LEU A 26 18.40 -0.27 -3.56
N PRO A 27 19.44 -0.02 -4.39
CA PRO A 27 19.30 0.83 -5.57
C PRO A 27 18.25 0.31 -6.58
N GLU A 28 18.21 -0.99 -6.85
CA GLU A 28 17.20 -1.58 -7.74
C GLU A 28 15.79 -1.43 -7.19
N TYR A 29 15.62 -1.59 -5.88
CA TYR A 29 14.35 -1.39 -5.21
C TYR A 29 13.88 0.07 -5.26
N ILE A 30 14.79 1.02 -5.01
CA ILE A 30 14.50 2.46 -5.12
C ILE A 30 14.12 2.82 -6.56
N LEU A 31 14.86 2.34 -7.56
CA LEU A 31 14.52 2.56 -8.97
C LEU A 31 13.15 1.98 -9.32
N ARG A 32 12.83 0.78 -8.81
CA ARG A 32 11.51 0.18 -8.96
C ARG A 32 10.43 1.08 -8.36
N ILE A 33 10.57 1.54 -7.12
CA ILE A 33 9.60 2.46 -6.50
C ILE A 33 9.42 3.73 -7.33
N LEU A 34 10.52 4.37 -7.74
CA LEU A 34 10.49 5.60 -8.53
C LEU A 34 9.87 5.39 -9.91
N SER A 35 10.08 4.22 -10.53
CA SER A 35 9.47 3.85 -11.81
C SER A 35 7.98 3.53 -11.69
N VAL A 36 7.56 3.01 -10.53
CA VAL A 36 6.18 2.65 -10.19
C VAL A 36 5.42 3.90 -9.70
N ARG A 37 5.81 5.12 -10.10
CA ARG A 37 4.91 6.29 -9.99
C ARG A 37 3.69 6.09 -10.89
N GLN A 38 2.77 5.23 -10.45
CA GLN A 38 1.41 5.15 -10.93
C GLN A 38 0.66 6.33 -10.32
N VAL A 39 0.96 7.52 -10.81
CA VAL A 39 -0.13 8.46 -11.02
C VAL A 39 -1.01 7.76 -12.03
N LEU A 40 -2.21 7.34 -11.64
CA LEU A 40 -3.17 6.77 -12.58
C LEU A 40 -3.29 7.74 -13.75
N SER A 41 -2.67 7.40 -14.89
CA SER A 41 -2.61 8.29 -16.05
C SER A 41 -4.00 8.56 -16.60
N ASN A 42 -4.91 7.62 -16.38
CA ASN A 42 -6.33 7.76 -16.60
C ASN A 42 -7.06 7.10 -15.41
N PRO A 43 -7.33 7.85 -14.33
CA PRO A 43 -8.01 7.29 -13.16
C PRO A 43 -9.45 6.87 -13.55
N PRO A 44 -10.00 5.84 -12.90
CA PRO A 44 -11.39 5.46 -13.10
C PRO A 44 -12.32 6.66 -12.92
N LYS A 45 -13.18 6.90 -13.91
CA LYS A 45 -14.12 8.04 -13.93
C LYS A 45 -15.50 7.65 -13.43
N THR A 46 -15.80 6.35 -13.43
CA THR A 46 -17.07 5.80 -12.98
C THR A 46 -16.86 4.74 -11.90
N GLY A 47 -17.92 4.44 -11.14
CA GLY A 47 -17.86 3.40 -10.11
C GLY A 47 -17.56 2.02 -10.68
N ALA A 48 -18.06 1.69 -11.87
CA ALA A 48 -17.77 0.42 -12.54
C ALA A 48 -16.28 0.30 -12.91
N GLU A 49 -15.72 1.34 -13.53
CA GLU A 49 -14.29 1.38 -13.86
C GLU A 49 -13.40 1.25 -12.61
N LEU A 50 -13.85 1.79 -11.47
CA LEU A 50 -13.11 1.70 -10.22
C LEU A 50 -13.09 0.27 -9.68
N VAL A 51 -14.21 -0.43 -9.76
CA VAL A 51 -14.32 -1.84 -9.36
C VAL A 51 -13.44 -2.71 -10.27
N ASP A 52 -13.49 -2.50 -11.59
CA ASP A 52 -12.65 -3.23 -12.55
C ASP A 52 -11.15 -2.99 -12.30
N TYR A 53 -10.78 -1.75 -11.98
CA TYR A 53 -9.41 -1.41 -11.59
C TYR A 53 -8.98 -2.14 -10.32
N TRP A 54 -9.80 -2.16 -9.26
CA TRP A 54 -9.49 -2.89 -8.04
C TRP A 54 -9.42 -4.40 -8.24
N GLN A 55 -10.24 -4.97 -9.12
CA GLN A 55 -10.16 -6.37 -9.50
C GLN A 55 -8.82 -6.68 -10.19
N SER A 56 -8.46 -5.90 -11.21
CA SER A 56 -7.24 -6.14 -12.02
C SER A 56 -5.94 -5.93 -11.24
N THR A 57 -5.96 -5.06 -10.24
CA THR A 57 -4.83 -4.83 -9.32
C THR A 57 -4.81 -5.77 -8.11
N GLY A 58 -5.77 -6.70 -8.02
CA GLY A 58 -5.84 -7.71 -6.96
C GLY A 58 -6.24 -7.17 -5.59
N VAL A 59 -6.83 -5.97 -5.53
CA VAL A 59 -7.34 -5.38 -4.29
C VAL A 59 -8.59 -6.12 -3.83
N ILE A 60 -9.48 -6.48 -4.76
CA ILE A 60 -10.66 -7.30 -4.45
C ILE A 60 -10.17 -8.68 -3.98
N SER A 61 -10.70 -9.13 -2.84
CA SER A 61 -10.33 -10.38 -2.16
C SER A 61 -8.93 -10.44 -1.53
N SER A 62 -8.18 -9.33 -1.50
CA SER A 62 -6.85 -9.27 -0.83
C SER A 62 -6.89 -9.52 0.68
N ARG A 63 -8.04 -9.29 1.33
CA ARG A 63 -8.26 -9.48 2.78
C ARG A 63 -9.10 -10.72 3.04
N SER A 64 -8.51 -11.89 2.82
CA SER A 64 -9.17 -13.18 3.06
C SER A 64 -9.46 -13.46 4.55
N ASP A 65 -8.83 -12.71 5.45
CA ASP A 65 -9.09 -12.72 6.89
C ASP A 65 -10.42 -12.05 7.29
N ILE A 66 -11.01 -11.25 6.38
CA ILE A 66 -12.31 -10.60 6.59
C ILE A 66 -13.39 -11.34 5.79
N THR A 67 -14.10 -12.25 6.45
CA THR A 67 -15.20 -12.99 5.83
C THR A 67 -16.46 -12.15 5.63
N ASP A 68 -16.80 -11.32 6.62
CA ASP A 68 -17.94 -10.40 6.56
C ASP A 68 -17.44 -8.97 6.81
N SER A 69 -17.38 -8.19 5.75
CA SER A 69 -16.90 -6.81 5.75
C SER A 69 -17.75 -5.90 6.62
N GLN A 70 -19.06 -6.12 6.72
CA GLN A 70 -19.94 -5.28 7.52
C GLN A 70 -19.74 -5.56 9.01
N THR A 71 -19.67 -6.83 9.40
CA THR A 71 -19.42 -7.22 10.80
C THR A 71 -18.05 -6.73 11.25
N TYR A 72 -17.03 -6.87 10.41
CA TYR A 72 -15.69 -6.35 10.70
C TYR A 72 -15.68 -4.82 10.84
N ALA A 73 -16.38 -4.09 9.96
CA ALA A 73 -16.49 -2.64 10.07
C ALA A 73 -17.22 -2.19 11.34
N ARG A 74 -18.26 -2.90 11.77
CA ARG A 74 -18.96 -2.62 13.05
C ARG A 74 -18.02 -2.83 14.24
N LYS A 75 -17.26 -3.93 14.26
CA LYS A 75 -16.25 -4.20 15.28
C LYS A 75 -15.21 -3.09 15.35
N LEU A 76 -14.65 -2.68 14.20
CA LEU A 76 -13.65 -1.62 14.12
C LEU A 76 -14.18 -0.27 14.67
N ARG A 77 -15.44 0.05 14.35
CA ARG A 77 -16.10 1.26 14.87
C ARG A 77 -16.24 1.19 16.39
N HIS A 78 -16.73 0.07 16.92
CA HIS A 78 -16.88 -0.11 18.36
C HIS A 78 -15.55 0.02 19.11
N GLU A 79 -14.50 -0.64 18.63
CA GLU A 79 -13.15 -0.54 19.20
C GLU A 79 -12.60 0.89 19.18
N ALA A 80 -12.91 1.67 18.14
CA ALA A 80 -12.51 3.06 18.05
C ALA A 80 -13.28 3.97 19.02
N GLU A 81 -14.59 3.73 19.20
CA GLU A 81 -15.46 4.49 20.10
C GLU A 81 -15.13 4.23 21.57
N THR A 82 -14.80 2.99 21.94
CA THR A 82 -14.45 2.62 23.32
C THR A 82 -12.96 2.77 23.64
N ARG A 83 -12.16 3.31 22.70
CA ARG A 83 -10.73 3.53 22.92
C ARG A 83 -10.55 4.60 23.99
N HIS A 84 -10.15 4.20 25.19
CA HIS A 84 -9.66 5.15 26.18
C HIS A 84 -8.42 5.86 25.60
N ARG A 85 -8.52 7.17 25.42
CA ARG A 85 -7.35 8.01 25.12
C ARG A 85 -6.48 8.02 26.38
N ALA A 86 -5.28 7.45 26.28
CA ALA A 86 -4.21 7.65 27.23
C ALA A 86 -3.68 9.09 27.12
#